data_AF-A0A1G9U9C6-F1
#
_entry.id   AF-A0A1G9U9C6-F1
#
_cell.length_a   1.000
_cell.length_b   1.000
_cell.length_c   1.000
_cell.angle_alpha   90.00
_cell.angle_beta   90.00
_cell.angle_gamma   90.00
#
_symmetry.space_group_name_H-M   'P 1'
#
loop_
_entity.id
_entity.type
_entity.pdbx_description
1 polymer ?
#
loop_
_entity_poly.entity_id
_entity_poly.type
_entity_poly.pdbx_seq_one_letter_code
_entity_poly.pdbx_strand_id
1 'polypeptide(L)'
;MKRFLSEVKDGRVPQTCWGYEEVGHTQDAKKESVALFPRDPFPTPKPEALIQRILQLATEPGDLVLDSFAGSGTTGAVAHKMGRKWIMVELGDHCDTHCRPRLQRVIDGEDTGGISMSMDWKGGGGFRYFNLAPSLLEQDKYGNWVISKEYRPEMLAEAMCKHLGFTYAPSDDAEDYWMHGRSTETDFIYVTTQSLTHAALTKLSEDVGPDRSLLVCCKAFKADADAFDNLTIVKIPQTILRKCEWGRDDYSLNVANLPMAEPDDPDEGLPLFTERSGDKS
;
A
#
# COMPACT_ATOMS: atom_id res chain seq x y z
N MET A 1 5.86 -40.89 20.87
CA MET A 1 7.31 -41.18 20.97
C MET A 1 8.03 -39.86 21.21
N LYS A 2 8.65 -39.66 22.39
CA LYS A 2 9.45 -38.45 22.67
C LYS A 2 10.87 -38.68 22.13
N ARG A 3 11.35 -37.81 21.24
CA ARG A 3 12.75 -37.79 20.78
C ARG A 3 13.49 -36.65 21.47
N PHE A 4 14.72 -36.92 21.93
CA PHE A 4 15.56 -35.91 22.58
C PHE A 4 16.24 -35.04 21.54
N LEU A 5 16.50 -33.77 21.86
CA LEU A 5 17.11 -32.79 20.95
C LEU A 5 18.46 -33.26 20.38
N SER A 6 19.20 -34.09 21.14
CA SER A 6 20.46 -34.73 20.73
C SER A 6 20.31 -35.80 19.64
N GLU A 7 19.09 -36.27 19.36
CA GLU A 7 18.79 -37.31 18.36
C GLU A 7 18.25 -36.72 17.04
N VAL A 8 18.01 -35.41 16.99
CA VAL A 8 17.58 -34.70 15.79
C VAL A 8 18.85 -34.25 15.06
N LYS A 9 19.07 -34.76 13.83
CA LYS A 9 20.13 -34.24 12.96
C LYS A 9 19.96 -32.72 12.85
N ASP A 10 21.05 -31.97 13.01
CA ASP A 10 21.03 -30.51 12.88
C ASP A 10 20.46 -30.13 11.51
N GLY A 11 19.30 -29.47 11.52
CA GLY A 11 18.58 -29.04 10.32
C GLY A 11 17.43 -29.94 9.88
N ARG A 12 16.30 -29.32 9.54
CA ARG A 12 15.18 -29.97 8.85
C ARG A 12 15.55 -30.06 7.37
N VAL A 13 15.67 -31.28 6.84
CA VAL A 13 15.84 -31.48 5.39
C VAL A 13 14.60 -30.90 4.69
N PRO A 14 14.75 -30.09 3.61
CA PRO A 14 13.62 -29.63 2.83
C PRO A 14 12.76 -30.82 2.41
N GLN A 15 11.48 -30.81 2.78
CA GLN A 15 10.56 -31.91 2.47
C GLN A 15 10.08 -31.87 1.02
N THR A 16 10.27 -30.74 0.34
CA THR A 16 9.82 -30.50 -1.03
C THR A 16 10.80 -29.54 -1.72
N CYS A 17 11.11 -29.83 -2.98
CA CYS A 17 11.92 -29.02 -3.88
C CYS A 17 11.19 -28.99 -5.22
N TRP A 18 11.09 -27.82 -5.86
CA TRP A 18 10.52 -27.70 -7.21
C TRP A 18 11.64 -27.69 -8.23
N GLY A 19 11.57 -28.61 -9.20
CA GLY A 19 12.52 -28.67 -10.31
C GLY A 19 12.25 -27.56 -11.32
N TYR A 20 13.26 -27.19 -12.11
CA TYR A 20 13.10 -26.20 -13.18
C TYR A 20 12.06 -26.63 -14.23
N GLU A 21 11.80 -27.93 -14.38
CA GLU A 21 10.78 -28.47 -15.28
C GLU A 21 9.36 -28.12 -14.81
N GLU A 22 9.17 -27.87 -13.51
CA GLU A 22 7.88 -27.54 -12.90
C GLU A 22 7.65 -26.03 -12.82
N VAL A 23 8.70 -25.25 -12.53
CA VAL A 23 8.59 -23.82 -12.20
C VAL A 23 9.40 -22.89 -13.11
N GLY A 24 10.03 -23.45 -14.14
CA GLY A 24 10.92 -22.73 -15.05
C GLY A 24 12.28 -22.40 -14.43
N HIS A 25 13.13 -21.78 -15.24
CA HIS A 25 14.44 -21.30 -14.81
C HIS A 25 14.75 -19.91 -15.38
N THR A 26 15.92 -19.36 -15.03
CA THR A 26 16.33 -18.00 -15.40
C THR A 26 16.30 -17.71 -16.90
N GLN A 27 16.49 -18.72 -17.76
CA GLN A 27 16.42 -18.49 -19.20
C GLN A 27 14.98 -18.27 -19.67
N ASP A 28 14.00 -18.94 -19.09
CA ASP A 28 12.58 -18.74 -19.40
C ASP A 28 12.15 -17.33 -18.99
N ALA A 29 12.50 -16.93 -17.77
CA ALA A 29 12.25 -15.58 -17.29
C ALA A 29 12.91 -14.52 -18.19
N LYS A 30 14.13 -14.78 -18.67
CA LYS A 30 14.79 -13.86 -19.60
C LYS A 30 14.08 -13.78 -20.95
N LYS A 31 13.61 -14.91 -21.49
CA LYS A 31 12.82 -14.93 -22.74
C LYS A 31 11.51 -14.14 -22.59
N GLU A 32 10.79 -14.32 -21.47
CA GLU A 32 9.59 -13.56 -21.15
C GLU A 32 9.90 -12.05 -21.13
N SER A 33 10.96 -11.64 -20.42
CA SER A 33 11.38 -10.23 -20.35
C SER A 33 11.80 -9.65 -21.70
N VAL A 34 12.52 -10.41 -22.53
CA VAL A 34 12.90 -9.99 -23.90
C VAL A 34 11.68 -9.84 -24.80
N ALA A 35 10.67 -10.70 -24.66
CA ALA A 35 9.43 -10.58 -25.41
C ALA A 35 8.65 -9.30 -25.02
N LEU A 36 8.63 -8.97 -23.73
CA LEU A 36 7.98 -7.76 -23.22
C LEU A 36 8.74 -6.49 -23.59
N PHE A 37 10.07 -6.50 -23.41
CA PHE A 37 10.94 -5.34 -23.58
C PHE A 37 12.16 -5.65 -24.47
N PRO A 38 11.99 -5.76 -25.80
CA PRO A 38 13.08 -6.18 -26.69
C PRO A 38 14.30 -5.27 -26.69
N ARG A 39 14.11 -3.98 -26.38
CA ARG A 39 15.17 -2.96 -26.38
C ARG A 39 15.89 -2.83 -25.04
N ASP A 40 15.18 -3.06 -23.94
CA ASP A 40 15.71 -2.95 -22.58
C ASP A 40 15.09 -4.03 -21.69
N PRO A 41 15.52 -5.29 -21.85
CA PRO A 41 14.94 -6.40 -21.10
C PRO A 41 15.48 -6.42 -19.68
N PHE A 42 14.58 -6.43 -18.69
CA PHE A 42 14.93 -6.58 -17.28
C PHE A 42 15.95 -7.72 -17.08
N PRO A 43 17.03 -7.49 -16.32
CA PRO A 43 18.18 -8.39 -16.30
C PRO A 43 17.90 -9.73 -15.60
N THR A 44 17.22 -9.70 -14.45
CA THR A 44 17.04 -10.86 -13.56
C THR A 44 15.57 -11.07 -13.13
N PRO A 45 14.63 -11.16 -14.07
CA PRO A 45 13.22 -11.43 -13.75
C PRO A 45 13.06 -12.83 -13.13
N LYS A 46 11.99 -13.02 -12.36
CA LYS A 46 11.55 -14.36 -11.94
C LYS A 46 10.62 -14.94 -13.01
N PRO A 47 10.67 -16.26 -13.28
CA PRO A 47 9.73 -16.90 -14.21
C PRO A 47 8.29 -16.79 -13.71
N GLU A 48 7.33 -16.56 -14.60
CA GLU A 48 5.91 -16.53 -14.20
C GLU A 48 5.43 -17.87 -13.61
N ALA A 49 5.91 -19.00 -14.13
CA ALA A 49 5.55 -20.34 -13.65
C ALA A 49 5.90 -20.56 -12.16
N LEU A 50 7.04 -20.04 -11.71
CA LEU A 50 7.42 -20.10 -10.30
C LEU A 50 6.44 -19.31 -9.42
N ILE A 51 6.12 -18.09 -9.81
CA ILE A 51 5.20 -17.26 -9.03
C ILE A 51 3.79 -17.86 -9.04
N GLN A 52 3.35 -18.39 -10.18
CA GLN A 52 2.07 -19.08 -10.28
C GLN A 52 1.99 -20.25 -9.29
N ARG A 53 3.05 -21.06 -9.21
CA ARG A 53 3.10 -22.18 -8.27
C ARG A 53 3.00 -21.71 -6.82
N ILE A 54 3.69 -20.63 -6.47
CA ILE A 54 3.63 -20.04 -5.13
C ILE A 54 2.20 -19.57 -4.82
N LEU A 55 1.58 -18.80 -5.72
CA LEU A 55 0.25 -18.25 -5.48
C LEU A 55 -0.84 -19.32 -5.45
N GLN A 56 -0.72 -20.38 -6.26
CA GLN A 56 -1.62 -21.53 -6.22
C GLN A 56 -1.64 -22.25 -4.87
N LEU A 57 -0.51 -22.25 -4.14
CA LEU A 57 -0.39 -22.93 -2.86
C LEU A 57 -0.76 -22.05 -1.67
N ALA A 58 -0.70 -20.73 -1.83
CA ALA A 58 -0.80 -19.78 -0.73
C ALA A 58 -2.05 -18.89 -0.79
N THR A 59 -2.77 -18.84 -1.91
CA THR A 59 -3.87 -17.88 -2.12
C THR A 59 -5.00 -18.44 -2.98
N GLU A 60 -6.21 -17.93 -2.73
CA GLU A 60 -7.40 -18.14 -3.55
C GLU A 60 -7.68 -16.92 -4.46
N PRO A 61 -8.51 -17.07 -5.51
CA PRO A 61 -8.98 -15.92 -6.29
C PRO A 61 -9.64 -14.86 -5.38
N GLY A 62 -9.31 -13.58 -5.61
CA GLY A 62 -9.80 -12.45 -4.81
C GLY A 62 -8.89 -12.04 -3.65
N ASP A 63 -7.96 -12.90 -3.22
CA ASP A 63 -6.99 -12.58 -2.16
C ASP A 63 -6.03 -11.45 -2.55
N LEU A 64 -5.43 -10.83 -1.54
CA LEU A 64 -4.45 -9.76 -1.70
C LEU A 64 -3.02 -10.31 -1.62
N VAL A 65 -2.23 -10.07 -2.68
CA VAL A 65 -0.81 -10.41 -2.75
C VAL A 65 0.03 -9.14 -2.57
N LEU A 66 1.01 -9.16 -1.66
CA LEU A 66 1.98 -8.09 -1.48
C LEU A 66 3.36 -8.55 -1.98
N ASP A 67 3.95 -7.76 -2.88
CA ASP A 67 5.36 -7.89 -3.26
C ASP A 67 6.08 -6.56 -3.05
N SER A 68 6.90 -6.49 -2.00
CA SER A 68 7.63 -5.27 -1.65
C SER A 68 8.93 -5.07 -2.46
N PHE A 69 9.22 -5.96 -3.42
CA PHE A 69 10.40 -5.93 -4.29
C PHE A 69 10.02 -6.33 -5.72
N ALA A 70 9.10 -5.56 -6.30
CA ALA A 70 8.40 -5.93 -7.53
C ALA A 70 9.33 -6.22 -8.74
N GLY A 71 10.46 -5.52 -8.82
CA GLY A 71 11.47 -5.62 -9.86
C GLY A 71 10.89 -5.43 -11.26
N SER A 72 10.64 -6.55 -11.96
CA SER A 72 10.04 -6.56 -13.31
C SER A 72 8.51 -6.64 -13.33
N GLY A 73 7.87 -6.65 -12.16
CA GLY A 73 6.42 -6.76 -12.02
C GLY A 73 5.84 -8.16 -12.22
N THR A 74 6.66 -9.22 -12.16
CA THR A 74 6.19 -10.62 -12.38
C THR A 74 5.07 -11.00 -11.42
N THR A 75 5.19 -10.66 -10.13
CA THR A 75 4.18 -11.02 -9.13
C THR A 75 2.84 -10.37 -9.39
N GLY A 76 2.82 -9.08 -9.72
CA GLY A 76 1.59 -8.37 -10.09
C GLY A 76 0.97 -8.93 -11.36
N ALA A 77 1.78 -9.20 -12.40
CA ALA A 77 1.29 -9.80 -13.65
C ALA A 77 0.62 -11.16 -13.41
N VAL A 78 1.27 -12.05 -12.67
CA VAL A 78 0.77 -13.39 -12.36
C VAL A 78 -0.45 -13.33 -11.45
N ALA A 79 -0.40 -12.55 -10.36
CA ALA A 79 -1.53 -12.37 -9.45
C ALA A 79 -2.76 -11.84 -10.20
N HIS A 80 -2.57 -10.87 -11.09
CA HIS A 80 -3.65 -10.30 -11.88
C HIS A 80 -4.28 -11.31 -12.84
N LYS A 81 -3.46 -12.04 -13.62
CA LYS A 81 -3.93 -13.09 -14.54
C LYS A 81 -4.67 -14.22 -13.80
N MET A 82 -4.30 -14.46 -12.55
CA MET A 82 -4.95 -15.43 -11.67
C MET A 82 -6.17 -14.86 -10.94
N GLY A 83 -6.57 -13.60 -11.13
CA GLY A 83 -7.74 -13.02 -10.47
C GLY A 83 -7.53 -12.67 -8.99
N ARG A 84 -6.30 -12.36 -8.58
CA ARG A 84 -5.97 -11.85 -7.24
C ARG A 84 -5.80 -10.32 -7.27
N LYS A 85 -6.05 -9.68 -6.13
CA LYS A 85 -5.65 -8.29 -5.90
C LYS A 85 -4.16 -8.26 -5.57
N TRP A 86 -3.49 -7.16 -5.88
CA TRP A 86 -2.07 -7.06 -5.60
C TRP A 86 -1.64 -5.64 -5.21
N ILE A 87 -0.61 -5.57 -4.38
CA ILE A 87 0.16 -4.37 -4.08
C ILE A 87 1.61 -4.69 -4.40
N MET A 88 2.23 -3.82 -5.20
CA MET A 88 3.64 -3.92 -5.55
C MET A 88 4.35 -2.66 -5.12
N VAL A 89 5.52 -2.82 -4.50
CA VAL A 89 6.42 -1.72 -4.13
C VAL A 89 7.75 -1.95 -4.84
N GLU A 90 8.30 -0.90 -5.41
CA GLU A 90 9.60 -0.91 -6.07
C GLU A 90 10.31 0.42 -5.82
N LEU A 91 11.63 0.35 -5.71
CA LEU A 91 12.48 1.52 -5.52
C LEU A 91 13.20 1.87 -6.82
N GLY A 92 13.10 3.13 -7.22
CA GLY A 92 13.79 3.65 -8.40
C GLY A 92 13.01 3.43 -9.69
N ASP A 93 13.71 3.63 -10.81
CA ASP A 93 13.09 3.86 -12.12
C ASP A 93 12.47 2.60 -12.74
N HIS A 94 12.70 1.42 -12.15
CA HIS A 94 12.08 0.16 -12.61
C HIS A 94 10.56 0.21 -12.58
N CYS A 95 9.98 0.96 -11.64
CA CYS A 95 8.54 1.11 -11.53
C CYS A 95 7.94 1.75 -12.80
N ASP A 96 8.60 2.80 -13.32
CA ASP A 96 8.18 3.54 -14.51
C ASP A 96 8.58 2.87 -15.83
N THR A 97 9.74 2.22 -15.85
CA THR A 97 10.33 1.63 -17.07
C THR A 97 9.84 0.21 -17.35
N HIS A 98 9.55 -0.58 -16.31
CA HIS A 98 9.22 -2.00 -16.44
C HIS A 98 7.87 -2.36 -15.81
N CYS A 99 7.64 -2.06 -14.52
CA CYS A 99 6.42 -2.50 -13.83
C CYS A 99 5.16 -1.90 -14.46
N ARG A 100 5.07 -0.57 -14.55
CA ARG A 100 3.89 0.11 -15.12
C ARG A 100 3.62 -0.32 -16.56
N PRO A 101 4.59 -0.28 -17.50
CA PRO A 101 4.34 -0.70 -18.88
C PRO A 101 3.96 -2.18 -19.00
N ARG A 102 4.56 -3.08 -18.21
CA ARG A 102 4.20 -4.50 -18.20
C ARG A 102 2.76 -4.70 -17.74
N LEU A 103 2.39 -4.12 -16.60
CA LEU A 103 1.05 -4.25 -16.05
C LEU A 103 -0.01 -3.64 -16.96
N GLN A 104 0.31 -2.54 -17.64
CA GLN A 104 -0.56 -1.98 -18.66
C GLN A 104 -0.82 -2.99 -19.78
N ARG A 105 0.22 -3.65 -20.30
CA ARG A 105 0.06 -4.75 -21.27
C ARG A 105 -0.74 -5.93 -20.75
N VAL A 106 -0.60 -6.27 -19.46
CA VAL A 106 -1.44 -7.32 -18.83
C VAL A 106 -2.91 -6.92 -18.86
N ILE A 107 -3.23 -5.67 -18.49
CA ILE A 107 -4.60 -5.15 -18.54
C ILE A 107 -5.11 -5.09 -19.98
N ASP A 108 -4.28 -4.65 -20.92
CA ASP A 108 -4.67 -4.53 -22.33
C ASP A 108 -4.76 -5.89 -23.05
N GLY A 109 -4.36 -6.97 -22.38
CA GLY A 109 -4.33 -8.33 -22.95
C GLY A 109 -3.17 -8.57 -23.93
N GLU A 110 -2.22 -7.64 -24.00
CA GLU A 110 -1.05 -7.69 -24.88
C GLU A 110 0.11 -8.53 -24.29
N ASP A 111 0.09 -8.79 -22.99
CA ASP A 111 1.01 -9.75 -22.35
C ASP A 111 0.52 -11.18 -22.59
N THR A 112 0.90 -11.76 -23.73
CA THR A 112 0.52 -13.12 -24.13
C THR A 112 1.48 -14.20 -23.64
N GLY A 113 2.55 -13.83 -22.91
CA GLY A 113 3.60 -14.73 -22.46
C GLY A 113 3.27 -15.44 -21.14
N GLY A 114 4.22 -16.26 -20.67
CA GLY A 114 4.16 -16.91 -19.36
C GLY A 114 2.86 -17.70 -19.16
N ILE A 115 2.09 -17.34 -18.14
CA ILE A 115 0.90 -18.10 -17.74
C ILE A 115 -0.39 -17.68 -18.44
N SER A 116 -0.35 -16.64 -19.29
CA SER A 116 -1.54 -16.06 -19.93
C SER A 116 -2.38 -17.10 -20.67
N MET A 117 -1.74 -18.03 -21.39
CA MET A 117 -2.45 -19.11 -22.09
C MET A 117 -3.12 -20.09 -21.12
N SER A 118 -2.44 -20.47 -20.04
CA SER A 118 -2.97 -21.43 -19.06
C SER A 118 -4.16 -20.86 -18.26
N MET A 119 -4.21 -19.54 -18.10
CA MET A 119 -5.31 -18.84 -17.42
C MET A 119 -6.41 -18.37 -18.39
N ASP A 120 -6.29 -18.64 -19.69
CA ASP A 120 -7.13 -18.06 -20.76
C ASP A 120 -7.28 -16.53 -20.63
N TRP A 121 -6.20 -15.83 -20.26
CA TRP A 121 -6.24 -14.40 -19.97
C TRP A 121 -6.44 -13.58 -21.24
N LYS A 122 -7.43 -12.66 -21.22
CA LYS A 122 -7.77 -11.77 -22.36
C LYS A 122 -7.58 -10.28 -22.07
N GLY A 123 -7.04 -9.94 -20.90
CA GLY A 123 -7.02 -8.56 -20.40
C GLY A 123 -8.24 -8.20 -19.54
N GLY A 124 -8.27 -6.97 -19.06
CA GLY A 124 -9.25 -6.42 -18.14
C GLY A 124 -8.64 -5.92 -16.83
N GLY A 125 -9.49 -5.34 -15.97
CA GLY A 125 -9.07 -4.82 -14.67
C GLY A 125 -8.42 -3.43 -14.75
N GLY A 126 -7.69 -3.09 -13.69
CA GLY A 126 -7.04 -1.79 -13.54
C GLY A 126 -6.05 -1.81 -12.38
N PHE A 127 -5.10 -0.89 -12.39
CA PHE A 127 -4.26 -0.60 -11.23
C PHE A 127 -4.21 0.89 -10.97
N ARG A 128 -3.82 1.25 -9.76
CA ARG A 128 -3.46 2.63 -9.41
C ARG A 128 -1.95 2.68 -9.23
N TYR A 129 -1.35 3.75 -9.73
CA TYR A 129 0.08 4.01 -9.62
C TYR A 129 0.30 5.15 -8.64
N PHE A 130 1.14 4.94 -7.63
CA PHE A 130 1.44 5.93 -6.61
C PHE A 130 2.95 6.08 -6.47
N ASN A 131 3.40 7.31 -6.25
CA ASN A 131 4.76 7.62 -5.84
C ASN A 131 4.74 8.04 -4.38
N LEU A 132 5.77 7.66 -3.62
CA LEU A 132 5.93 8.14 -2.26
C LEU A 132 6.37 9.61 -2.30
N ALA A 133 5.61 10.48 -1.64
CA ALA A 133 5.97 11.87 -1.48
C ALA A 133 7.20 12.02 -0.56
N PRO A 134 7.94 13.13 -0.65
CA PRO A 134 8.95 13.49 0.32
C PRO A 134 8.39 13.48 1.75
N SER A 135 9.27 13.40 2.76
CA SER A 135 8.85 13.50 4.15
C SER A 135 8.10 14.80 4.42
N LEU A 136 6.91 14.70 5.02
CA LEU A 136 6.07 15.88 5.34
C LEU A 136 6.77 16.83 6.31
N LEU A 137 7.53 16.28 7.25
CA LEU A 137 8.29 17.05 8.24
C LEU A 137 9.80 16.90 8.00
N GLU A 138 10.52 17.99 8.26
CA GLU A 138 11.97 18.05 8.31
C GLU A 138 12.43 18.73 9.60
N GLN A 139 13.66 18.47 10.02
CA GLN A 139 14.27 19.21 11.13
C GLN A 139 14.98 20.47 10.60
N ASP A 140 14.71 21.61 11.21
CA ASP A 140 15.47 22.82 10.96
C ASP A 140 16.90 22.74 11.55
N LYS A 141 17.72 23.76 11.29
CA LYS A 141 19.09 23.85 11.83
C LYS A 141 19.19 23.86 13.37
N TYR A 142 18.07 23.99 14.07
CA TYR A 142 17.98 24.00 15.53
C TYR A 142 17.34 22.71 16.08
N GLY A 143 17.03 21.73 15.21
CA GLY A 143 16.40 20.47 15.59
C GLY A 143 14.89 20.54 15.77
N ASN A 144 14.23 21.62 15.34
CA ASN A 144 12.78 21.72 15.43
C ASN A 144 12.13 21.08 14.21
N TRP A 145 11.08 20.28 14.45
CA TRP A 145 10.25 19.73 13.38
C TRP A 145 9.38 20.80 12.75
N VAL A 146 9.57 21.01 11.45
CA VAL A 146 8.81 21.96 10.63
C VAL A 146 8.24 21.25 9.40
N ILE A 147 7.20 21.81 8.80
CA ILE A 147 6.66 21.33 7.53
C ILE A 147 7.74 21.54 6.46
N SER A 148 8.03 20.48 5.69
CA SER A 148 9.04 20.54 4.64
C SER A 148 8.69 21.58 3.59
N LYS A 149 9.71 22.27 3.08
CA LYS A 149 9.57 23.30 2.04
C LYS A 149 9.17 22.72 0.69
N GLU A 150 9.32 21.42 0.50
CA GLU A 150 8.92 20.71 -0.72
C GLU A 150 7.39 20.60 -0.83
N TYR A 151 6.66 20.76 0.27
CA TYR A 151 5.22 20.67 0.29
C TYR A 151 4.56 21.97 -0.14
N ARG A 152 3.87 21.90 -1.29
CA ARG A 152 2.88 22.89 -1.68
C ARG A 152 1.59 22.77 -0.85
N PRO A 153 0.76 23.82 -0.76
CA PRO A 153 -0.49 23.78 0.00
C PRO A 153 -1.40 22.61 -0.37
N GLU A 154 -1.48 22.27 -1.66
CA GLU A 154 -2.33 21.19 -2.17
C GLU A 154 -1.80 19.81 -1.74
N MET A 155 -0.48 19.60 -1.86
CA MET A 155 0.19 18.38 -1.39
C MET A 155 0.06 18.20 0.12
N LEU A 156 0.16 19.31 0.87
CA LEU A 156 -0.01 19.30 2.32
C LEU A 156 -1.45 18.93 2.68
N ALA A 157 -2.43 19.50 1.99
CA ALA A 157 -3.83 19.17 2.19
C ALA A 157 -4.11 17.69 1.92
N GLU A 158 -3.62 17.16 0.80
CA GLU A 158 -3.75 15.75 0.44
C GLU A 158 -3.09 14.82 1.48
N ALA A 159 -1.86 15.13 1.90
CA ALA A 159 -1.15 14.33 2.89
C ALA A 159 -1.84 14.36 4.26
N MET A 160 -2.30 15.54 4.72
CA MET A 160 -3.06 15.66 5.96
C MET A 160 -4.39 14.90 5.89
N CYS A 161 -5.10 14.95 4.74
CA CYS A 161 -6.30 14.15 4.55
C CYS A 161 -6.01 12.66 4.77
N LYS A 162 -4.97 12.13 4.11
CA LYS A 162 -4.57 10.73 4.24
C LYS A 162 -4.18 10.34 5.66
N HIS A 163 -3.37 11.14 6.35
CA HIS A 163 -2.96 10.86 7.73
C HIS A 163 -4.11 10.90 8.74
N LEU A 164 -5.18 11.64 8.43
CA LEU A 164 -6.31 11.87 9.32
C LEU A 164 -7.57 11.08 8.95
N GLY A 165 -7.51 10.24 7.91
CA GLY A 165 -8.63 9.39 7.50
C GLY A 165 -9.68 10.11 6.64
N PHE A 166 -9.32 11.23 6.02
CA PHE A 166 -10.17 11.97 5.08
C PHE A 166 -9.82 11.60 3.64
N THR A 167 -10.83 11.65 2.78
CA THR A 167 -10.64 11.59 1.32
C THR A 167 -10.35 12.99 0.81
N TYR A 168 -9.18 13.17 0.18
CA TYR A 168 -8.84 14.43 -0.49
C TYR A 168 -9.80 14.64 -1.67
N ALA A 169 -10.56 15.74 -1.60
CA ALA A 169 -11.60 16.10 -2.56
C ALA A 169 -11.89 17.59 -2.36
N PRO A 170 -10.98 18.48 -2.81
CA PRO A 170 -11.15 19.92 -2.64
C PRO A 170 -12.38 20.41 -3.40
N SER A 171 -13.10 21.38 -2.84
CA SER A 171 -14.18 22.07 -3.55
C SER A 171 -13.62 22.96 -4.66
N ASP A 172 -14.33 23.02 -5.79
CA ASP A 172 -14.06 23.96 -6.87
C ASP A 172 -14.71 25.34 -6.63
N ASP A 173 -15.59 25.45 -5.64
CA ASP A 173 -16.26 26.70 -5.28
C ASP A 173 -15.37 27.55 -4.36
N ALA A 174 -15.23 28.83 -4.69
CA ALA A 174 -14.44 29.78 -3.92
C ALA A 174 -15.06 30.08 -2.54
N GLU A 175 -16.38 29.93 -2.38
CA GLU A 175 -17.07 30.11 -1.10
C GLU A 175 -16.77 28.93 -0.14
N ASP A 176 -16.53 27.75 -0.70
CA ASP A 176 -16.17 26.52 0.04
C ASP A 176 -14.65 26.30 0.10
N TYR A 177 -13.87 27.38 0.16
CA TYR A 177 -12.40 27.36 0.15
C TYR A 177 -11.79 26.47 1.25
N TRP A 178 -12.52 26.20 2.32
CA TRP A 178 -12.09 25.41 3.46
C TRP A 178 -12.32 23.91 3.28
N MET A 179 -13.13 23.49 2.29
CA MET A 179 -13.41 22.10 1.98
C MET A 179 -12.25 21.49 1.18
N HIS A 180 -11.17 21.06 1.83
CA HIS A 180 -10.05 20.38 1.16
C HIS A 180 -10.26 18.86 1.02
N GLY A 181 -11.13 18.30 1.85
CA GLY A 181 -11.47 16.89 1.84
C GLY A 181 -12.61 16.58 2.81
N ARG A 182 -13.07 15.33 2.78
CA ARG A 182 -14.21 14.87 3.58
C ARG A 182 -14.05 13.44 4.10
N SER A 183 -14.56 13.17 5.29
CA SER A 183 -14.65 11.80 5.84
C SER A 183 -16.08 11.25 5.70
N THR A 184 -17.09 12.11 5.87
CA THR A 184 -18.51 11.83 5.69
C THR A 184 -19.16 12.95 4.86
N GLU A 185 -20.49 12.99 4.76
CA GLU A 185 -21.20 14.06 4.06
C GLU A 185 -21.17 15.40 4.80
N THR A 186 -20.97 15.37 6.13
CA THR A 186 -21.01 16.56 6.98
C THR A 186 -19.68 16.83 7.69
N ASP A 187 -18.66 15.99 7.52
CA ASP A 187 -17.36 16.12 8.18
C ASP A 187 -16.24 16.40 7.18
N PHE A 188 -15.60 17.55 7.36
CA PHE A 188 -14.64 18.12 6.42
C PHE A 188 -13.29 18.40 7.07
N ILE A 189 -12.28 18.62 6.23
CA ILE A 189 -10.93 18.99 6.68
C ILE A 189 -10.46 20.25 5.95
N TYR A 190 -9.93 21.20 6.71
CA TYR A 190 -9.27 22.40 6.21
C TYR A 190 -7.80 22.40 6.65
N VAL A 191 -6.88 22.65 5.72
CA VAL A 191 -5.43 22.56 5.96
C VAL A 191 -4.76 23.86 5.57
N THR A 192 -4.07 24.51 6.50
CA THR A 192 -3.41 25.79 6.25
C THR A 192 -2.06 25.89 6.96
N THR A 193 -1.10 26.57 6.33
CA THR A 193 0.20 26.91 6.93
C THR A 193 0.15 28.22 7.72
N GLN A 194 -0.98 28.91 7.71
CA GLN A 194 -1.18 30.18 8.42
C GLN A 194 -1.44 29.95 9.91
N SER A 195 -1.14 30.98 10.70
CA SER A 195 -1.54 31.05 12.09
C SER A 195 -2.95 31.61 12.19
N LEU A 196 -3.86 30.90 12.86
CA LEU A 196 -5.26 31.31 12.97
C LEU A 196 -5.53 32.09 14.27
N THR A 197 -6.22 33.22 14.16
CA THR A 197 -6.69 34.01 15.31
C THR A 197 -8.10 33.58 15.70
N HIS A 198 -8.53 33.93 16.93
CA HIS A 198 -9.91 33.70 17.34
C HIS A 198 -10.94 34.29 16.36
N ALA A 199 -10.74 35.53 15.89
CA ALA A 199 -11.65 36.16 14.92
C ALA A 199 -11.71 35.40 13.57
N ALA A 200 -10.58 34.87 13.09
CA ALA A 200 -10.56 34.07 11.87
C ALA A 200 -11.31 32.74 12.05
N LEU A 201 -11.19 32.12 13.22
CA LEU A 201 -11.89 30.88 13.56
C LEU A 201 -13.39 31.11 13.76
N THR A 202 -13.80 32.25 14.33
CA THR A 202 -15.22 32.63 14.42
C THR A 202 -15.85 32.71 13.04
N LYS A 203 -15.21 33.44 12.11
CA LYS A 203 -15.71 33.52 10.74
C LYS A 203 -15.78 32.14 10.08
N LEU A 204 -14.74 31.32 10.24
CA LEU A 204 -14.72 29.97 9.69
C LEU A 204 -15.84 29.09 10.27
N SER A 205 -16.12 29.19 11.57
CA SER A 205 -17.23 28.48 12.23
C SER A 205 -18.60 28.89 11.66
N GLU A 206 -18.79 30.18 11.38
CA GLU A 206 -19.99 30.72 10.73
C GLU A 206 -20.12 30.21 9.28
N ASP A 207 -19.04 30.23 8.50
CA ASP A 207 -19.02 29.77 7.10
C ASP A 207 -19.31 28.25 7.00
N VAL A 208 -18.81 27.45 7.96
CA VAL A 208 -19.11 26.01 8.06
C VAL A 208 -20.56 25.77 8.51
N GLY A 209 -21.10 26.61 9.39
CA GLY A 209 -22.46 26.46 9.91
C GLY A 209 -22.61 25.29 10.91
N PRO A 210 -23.79 25.17 11.53
CA PRO A 210 -24.01 24.29 12.69
C PRO A 210 -24.16 22.80 12.33
N ASP A 211 -24.55 22.48 11.09
CA ASP A 211 -24.87 21.10 10.67
C ASP A 211 -23.64 20.33 10.15
N ARG A 212 -22.47 20.98 10.08
CA ARG A 212 -21.22 20.43 9.54
C ARG A 212 -20.12 20.52 10.59
N SER A 213 -19.20 19.57 10.59
CA SER A 213 -17.97 19.61 11.38
C SER A 213 -16.76 19.88 10.49
N LEU A 214 -15.78 20.60 11.03
CA LEU A 214 -14.53 20.90 10.34
C LEU A 214 -13.31 20.62 11.21
N LEU A 215 -12.44 19.73 10.72
CA LEU A 215 -11.10 19.53 11.25
C LEU A 215 -10.13 20.56 10.65
N VAL A 216 -9.72 21.53 11.46
CA VAL A 216 -8.79 22.60 11.08
C VAL A 216 -7.36 22.22 11.43
N CYS A 217 -6.56 21.90 10.42
CA CYS A 217 -5.14 21.63 10.54
C CYS A 217 -4.35 22.91 10.24
N CYS A 218 -3.74 23.51 11.27
CA CYS A 218 -2.99 24.76 11.12
C CYS A 218 -1.55 24.65 11.62
N LYS A 219 -0.70 25.62 11.27
CA LYS A 219 0.65 25.73 11.84
C LYS A 219 0.61 26.11 13.32
N ALA A 220 -0.23 27.08 13.66
CA ALA A 220 -0.47 27.55 15.01
C ALA A 220 -1.84 28.24 15.09
N PHE A 221 -2.36 28.39 16.31
CA PHE A 221 -3.58 29.15 16.55
C PHE A 221 -3.49 29.88 17.89
N LYS A 222 -4.23 30.99 17.99
CA LYS A 222 -4.38 31.80 19.21
C LYS A 222 -5.87 32.02 19.48
N ALA A 223 -6.49 30.98 20.00
CA ALA A 223 -7.89 30.94 20.40
C ALA A 223 -8.06 29.85 21.46
N ASP A 224 -9.16 29.93 22.21
CA ASP A 224 -9.64 28.79 22.96
C ASP A 224 -10.20 27.75 21.98
N ALA A 225 -9.72 26.50 22.08
CA ALA A 225 -10.12 25.44 21.18
C ALA A 225 -11.56 24.96 21.45
N ASP A 226 -12.00 25.08 22.71
CA ASP A 226 -13.33 24.64 23.15
C ASP A 226 -14.41 25.71 22.93
N ALA A 227 -14.07 26.82 22.28
CA ALA A 227 -14.99 27.92 22.00
C ALA A 227 -15.92 27.67 20.80
N PHE A 228 -15.74 26.57 20.05
CA PHE A 228 -16.45 26.30 18.81
C PHE A 228 -16.99 24.87 18.81
N ASP A 229 -18.30 24.71 18.72
CA ASP A 229 -18.95 23.39 18.74
C ASP A 229 -18.69 22.57 17.46
N ASN A 230 -18.48 23.25 16.34
CA ASN A 230 -18.33 22.64 15.01
C ASN A 230 -16.88 22.57 14.50
N LEU A 231 -15.90 23.12 15.23
CA LEU A 231 -14.50 23.13 14.81
C LEU A 231 -13.64 22.27 15.73
N THR A 232 -12.83 21.38 15.14
CA THR A 232 -11.72 20.71 15.85
C THR A 232 -10.40 21.26 15.33
N ILE A 233 -9.57 21.85 16.18
CA ILE A 233 -8.35 22.53 15.74
C ILE A 233 -7.10 21.75 16.18
N VAL A 234 -6.25 21.40 15.22
CA VAL A 234 -5.01 20.66 15.46
C VAL A 234 -3.79 21.36 14.86
N LYS A 235 -2.63 21.18 15.49
CA LYS A 235 -1.34 21.66 14.98
C LYS A 235 -0.69 20.58 14.12
N ILE A 236 -0.32 20.93 12.89
CA ILE A 236 0.19 19.96 11.89
C ILE A 236 1.39 19.16 12.40
N PRO A 237 2.54 19.77 12.80
CA PRO A 237 3.72 18.97 13.15
C PRO A 237 3.47 18.04 14.32
N GLN A 238 2.81 18.52 15.38
CA GLN A 238 2.55 17.71 16.58
C GLN A 238 1.61 16.54 16.30
N THR A 239 0.62 16.73 15.43
CA THR A 239 -0.34 15.68 15.07
C THR A 239 0.35 14.56 14.28
N ILE A 240 1.19 14.96 13.32
CA ILE A 240 1.90 14.03 12.45
C ILE A 240 3.04 13.31 13.21
N LEU A 241 3.75 14.01 14.10
CA LEU A 241 4.76 13.41 14.98
C LEU A 241 4.20 12.33 15.92
N ARG A 242 2.95 12.46 16.36
CA ARG A 242 2.30 11.46 17.23
C ARG A 242 1.81 10.23 16.47
N LYS A 243 1.60 10.33 15.17
CA LYS A 243 1.04 9.25 14.34
C LYS A 243 2.10 8.41 13.61
N CYS A 244 3.28 8.96 13.38
CA CYS A 244 4.32 8.32 12.59
C CYS A 244 5.59 8.12 13.41
N GLU A 245 6.42 7.16 13.00
CA GLU A 245 7.81 7.04 13.47
C GLU A 245 8.74 7.86 12.58
N TRP A 246 9.79 8.45 13.17
CA TRP A 246 10.68 9.40 12.50
C TRP A 246 12.15 9.08 12.75
N GLY A 247 13.00 9.31 11.75
CA GLY A 247 14.46 9.21 11.89
C GLY A 247 14.96 7.78 12.15
N ARG A 248 14.23 6.77 11.65
CA ARG A 248 14.63 5.36 11.69
C ARG A 248 15.19 4.97 10.32
N ASP A 249 16.52 4.99 10.21
CA ASP A 249 17.23 4.53 9.01
C ASP A 249 17.71 3.07 9.13
N ASP A 250 17.62 2.51 10.34
CA ASP A 250 17.86 1.09 10.57
C ASP A 250 16.55 0.32 10.44
N TYR A 251 16.57 -0.81 9.73
CA TYR A 251 15.44 -1.73 9.55
C TYR A 251 14.98 -2.41 10.87
N SER A 252 15.22 -1.79 12.02
CA SER A 252 14.81 -2.22 13.36
C SER A 252 13.35 -1.85 13.60
N LEU A 253 12.45 -2.50 12.86
CA LEU A 253 11.02 -2.42 13.14
C LEU A 253 10.76 -3.06 14.51
N ASN A 254 10.49 -2.25 15.53
CA ASN A 254 9.87 -2.73 16.76
C ASN A 254 8.40 -3.01 16.44
N VAL A 255 8.14 -4.21 15.95
CA VAL A 255 6.79 -4.70 15.67
C VAL A 255 6.09 -5.03 17.00
N ALA A 256 5.84 -4.00 17.82
CA ALA A 256 5.26 -4.15 19.15
C ALA A 256 3.71 -4.10 19.14
N ASN A 257 3.12 -3.55 18.08
CA ASN A 257 1.68 -3.32 17.96
C ASN A 257 1.11 -3.90 16.64
N LEU A 258 1.46 -5.13 16.28
CA LEU A 258 0.60 -5.84 15.33
C LEU A 258 -0.71 -6.17 16.05
N PRO A 259 -1.89 -5.88 15.46
CA PRO A 259 -3.11 -6.52 15.93
C PRO A 259 -2.85 -8.02 15.88
N MET A 260 -2.93 -8.68 17.04
CA MET A 260 -2.80 -10.14 17.07
C MET A 260 -3.91 -10.69 16.18
N ALA A 261 -3.54 -11.52 15.20
CA ALA A 261 -4.52 -12.31 14.48
C ALA A 261 -5.38 -13.04 15.51
N GLU A 262 -6.70 -13.00 15.34
CA GLU A 262 -7.56 -13.81 16.18
C GLU A 262 -7.10 -15.27 16.04
N PRO A 263 -6.95 -16.00 17.17
CA PRO A 263 -6.53 -17.39 17.10
C PRO A 263 -7.52 -18.15 16.23
N ASP A 264 -7.01 -18.88 15.23
CA ASP A 264 -7.80 -19.82 14.45
C ASP A 264 -8.57 -20.73 15.43
N ASP A 265 -9.90 -20.82 15.26
CA ASP A 265 -10.73 -21.72 16.05
C ASP A 265 -10.24 -23.15 15.79
N PRO A 266 -9.76 -23.90 16.80
CA PRO A 266 -9.31 -25.26 16.62
C PRO A 266 -10.39 -26.21 16.08
N ASP A 267 -11.67 -25.83 16.20
CA ASP A 267 -12.82 -26.58 15.70
C ASP A 267 -13.24 -26.15 14.26
N GLU A 268 -12.78 -25.01 13.74
CA GLU A 268 -12.83 -24.72 12.31
C GLU A 268 -11.61 -25.35 11.63
N GLY A 269 -11.72 -26.66 11.38
CA GLY A 269 -10.72 -27.37 10.60
C GLY A 269 -10.44 -26.66 9.28
N LEU A 270 -9.23 -26.10 9.14
CA LEU A 270 -8.68 -25.69 7.85
C LEU A 270 -8.87 -26.87 6.88
N PRO A 271 -9.44 -26.69 5.68
CA PRO A 271 -9.60 -27.76 4.70
C PRO A 271 -8.25 -28.08 4.04
N LEU A 272 -7.23 -28.31 4.84
CA LEU A 272 -5.93 -28.79 4.42
C LEU A 272 -5.91 -30.29 4.69
N PHE A 273 -6.11 -31.05 3.60
CA PHE A 273 -6.02 -32.50 3.51
C PHE A 273 -7.18 -33.28 4.16
N THR A 274 -8.39 -33.19 3.58
CA THR A 274 -9.31 -34.33 3.68
C THR A 274 -8.78 -35.46 2.79
N GLU A 275 -8.35 -36.55 3.43
CA GLU A 275 -8.02 -37.80 2.75
C GLU A 275 -9.23 -38.23 1.91
N ARG A 276 -9.10 -38.16 0.58
CA ARG A 276 -10.00 -38.92 -0.31
C ARG A 276 -9.64 -40.39 -0.15
N SER A 277 -10.25 -41.04 0.85
CA SER A 277 -10.39 -42.49 0.87
C SER A 277 -11.06 -42.90 -0.44
N GLY A 278 -10.36 -43.72 -1.21
CA GLY A 278 -10.84 -44.19 -2.50
C GLY A 278 -12.17 -44.92 -2.39
N ASP A 279 -12.96 -44.80 -3.44
CA ASP A 279 -13.88 -45.87 -3.79
C ASP A 279 -13.59 -46.30 -5.21
N LYS A 280 -13.31 -47.60 -5.33
CA LYS A 280 -13.19 -48.30 -6.60
C LYS A 280 -14.59 -48.74 -6.98
N SER A 281 -15.11 -48.21 -8.08
CA SER A 281 -16.03 -48.94 -8.97
C SER A 281 -15.84 -48.46 -10.39
#